data_AF-A3VZJ2-F1
#
_entry.id   AF-A3VZJ2-F1
#
_cell.length_a   1.000
_cell.length_b   1.000
_cell.length_c   1.000
_cell.angle_alpha   90.00
_cell.angle_beta   90.00
_cell.angle_gamma   90.00
#
_symmetry.space_group_name_H-M   'P 1'
#
loop_
_entity.id
_entity.type
_entity.pdbx_description
1 polymer ?
#
loop_
_entity_poly.entity_id
_entity_poly.type
_entity_poly.pdbx_seq_one_letter_code
_entity_poly.pdbx_strand_id
1 'polypeptide(L)'
;MSDKDQDFAGLGAFFDAARAHPPAPSAELLARVLSDAEAEQVWITRRAETARAAPRAGLLEQLYRLLGGWPAMAGLTTAVVAGVWIGTALPEGLSGSGEAAYLVDITPEAVFELAGDF
;
A
#
# COMPACT_ATOMS: atom_id res chain seq x y z
N MET A 1 -25.32 -1.18 -9.44
CA MET A 1 -24.31 -0.53 -8.56
C MET A 1 -24.14 0.91 -9.03
N SER A 2 -25.12 1.79 -8.77
CA SER A 2 -25.07 3.22 -9.18
C SER A 2 -26.14 4.07 -8.46
N ASP A 3 -26.45 3.77 -7.20
CA ASP A 3 -27.46 4.53 -6.43
C ASP A 3 -26.81 5.37 -5.30
N LYS A 4 -25.60 5.00 -4.85
CA LYS A 4 -24.94 5.65 -3.70
C LYS A 4 -24.26 6.98 -4.04
N ASP A 5 -23.95 7.24 -5.32
CA ASP A 5 -23.20 8.44 -5.72
C ASP A 5 -24.09 9.69 -5.85
N GLN A 6 -25.40 9.51 -6.02
CA GLN A 6 -26.35 10.62 -6.09
C GLN A 6 -26.65 11.22 -4.70
N ASP A 7 -26.66 10.39 -3.65
CA ASP A 7 -26.92 10.83 -2.28
C ASP A 7 -25.91 11.88 -1.78
N PHE A 8 -24.65 11.81 -2.21
CA PHE A 8 -23.59 12.70 -1.73
C PHE A 8 -23.37 13.97 -2.55
N ALA A 9 -23.90 14.03 -3.78
CA ALA A 9 -23.65 15.13 -4.72
C ALA A 9 -24.18 16.50 -4.23
N GLY A 10 -25.12 16.52 -3.29
CA GLY A 10 -25.71 17.74 -2.72
C GLY A 10 -25.17 18.20 -1.37
N LEU A 11 -24.37 17.39 -0.66
CA LEU A 11 -23.96 17.70 0.72
C LEU A 11 -23.03 18.91 0.83
N GLY A 12 -22.29 19.25 -0.24
CA GLY A 12 -21.38 20.39 -0.24
C GLY A 12 -22.07 21.69 0.18
N ALA A 13 -23.24 21.98 -0.40
CA ALA A 13 -24.01 23.18 -0.06
C ALA A 13 -24.49 23.19 1.41
N PHE A 14 -24.85 22.03 1.96
CA PHE A 14 -25.24 21.91 3.37
C PHE A 14 -24.03 22.10 4.31
N PHE A 15 -22.85 21.59 3.96
CA PHE A 15 -21.63 21.82 4.73
C PHE A 15 -21.12 23.25 4.64
N ASP A 16 -21.31 23.93 3.51
CA ASP A 16 -21.01 25.36 3.36
C ASP A 16 -21.94 26.20 4.24
N ALA A 17 -23.24 25.91 4.23
CA ALA A 17 -24.21 26.56 5.10
C ALA A 17 -23.92 26.34 6.60
N ALA A 18 -23.54 25.11 6.99
CA ALA A 18 -23.17 24.79 8.35
C ALA A 18 -21.88 25.49 8.81
N ARG A 19 -20.89 25.66 7.92
CA ARG A 19 -19.67 26.43 8.21
C ARG A 19 -19.92 27.92 8.35
N ALA A 20 -20.86 28.47 7.57
CA ALA A 20 -21.25 29.87 7.66
C ALA A 20 -21.97 30.21 8.98
N HIS A 21 -22.66 29.23 9.57
CA HIS A 21 -23.41 29.40 10.81
C HIS A 21 -23.05 28.32 11.84
N PRO A 22 -21.83 28.36 12.39
CA PRO A 22 -21.40 27.36 13.34
C PRO A 22 -22.24 27.49 14.62
N PRO A 23 -22.89 26.42 15.09
CA PRO A 23 -23.57 26.44 16.38
C PRO A 23 -22.53 26.62 17.49
N ALA A 24 -22.77 27.57 18.39
CA ALA A 24 -21.92 27.76 19.55
C ALA A 24 -22.13 26.58 20.53
N PRO A 25 -21.07 25.85 20.92
CA PRO A 25 -21.19 24.81 21.94
C PRO A 25 -21.54 25.45 23.30
N SER A 26 -22.27 24.72 24.14
CA SER A 26 -22.58 25.20 25.49
C SER A 26 -21.31 25.31 26.34
N ALA A 27 -21.31 26.25 27.28
CA ALA A 27 -20.18 26.45 28.19
C ALA A 27 -19.89 25.19 29.03
N GLU A 28 -20.93 24.48 29.46
CA GLU A 28 -20.80 23.21 30.20
C GLU A 28 -20.13 22.12 29.37
N LEU A 29 -20.48 22.01 28.07
CA LEU A 29 -19.84 21.05 27.18
C LEU A 29 -18.35 21.36 27.02
N LEU A 30 -18.00 22.62 26.78
CA LEU A 30 -16.61 23.04 26.66
C LEU A 30 -15.81 22.78 27.95
N ALA A 31 -16.39 23.07 29.12
CA ALA A 31 -15.74 22.80 30.40
C ALA A 31 -15.46 21.30 30.59
N ARG A 32 -16.40 20.43 30.20
CA ARG A 32 -16.21 18.98 30.27
C ARG A 32 -15.14 18.49 29.28
N VAL A 33 -15.14 18.98 28.04
CA VAL A 33 -14.10 18.65 27.05
C VAL A 33 -12.72 19.07 27.54
N LEU A 34 -12.58 20.24 28.16
CA LEU A 34 -11.32 20.71 28.73
C LEU A 34 -10.86 19.80 29.88
N SER A 35 -11.76 19.42 30.79
CA SER A 35 -11.45 18.50 31.88
C SER A 35 -11.03 17.12 31.37
N ASP A 36 -11.70 16.58 30.34
CA ASP A 36 -11.33 15.31 29.73
C ASP A 36 -9.96 15.41 29.02
N ALA A 37 -9.71 16.53 28.33
CA ALA A 37 -8.44 16.78 27.67
C ALA A 37 -7.27 16.85 28.68
N GLU A 38 -7.47 17.48 29.85
CA GLU A 38 -6.47 17.50 30.93
C GLU A 38 -6.17 16.10 31.46
N ALA A 39 -7.20 15.26 31.63
CA ALA A 39 -7.03 13.87 32.04
C ALA A 39 -6.23 13.05 31.00
N GLU A 40 -6.49 13.26 29.71
CA GLU A 40 -5.76 12.62 28.61
C GLU A 40 -4.34 13.15 28.45
N GLN A 41 -4.07 14.43 28.72
CA GLN A 41 -2.72 15.00 28.64
C GLN A 41 -1.72 14.29 29.56
N VAL A 42 -2.16 13.85 30.74
CA VAL A 42 -1.34 13.03 31.65
C VAL A 42 -0.97 11.69 31.01
N TRP A 43 -1.91 11.05 30.33
CA TRP A 43 -1.69 9.79 29.63
C TRP A 43 -0.76 9.94 28.42
N ILE A 44 -0.97 10.98 27.62
CA ILE A 44 -0.14 11.32 26.45
C ILE A 44 1.29 11.59 26.89
N THR A 45 1.50 12.36 27.95
CA THR A 45 2.83 12.68 28.48
C THR A 45 3.57 11.42 28.94
N ARG A 46 2.92 10.54 29.69
CA ARG A 46 3.51 9.24 30.10
C ARG A 46 3.84 8.34 28.91
N ARG A 47 3.00 8.33 27.87
CA ARG A 47 3.27 7.61 26.62
C ARG A 47 4.45 8.20 25.85
N ALA A 48 4.59 9.52 25.82
CA ALA A 48 5.71 10.19 25.18
C ALA A 48 7.03 9.90 25.92
N GLU A 49 7.02 9.88 27.25
CA GLU A 49 8.19 9.52 28.07
C GLU A 49 8.62 8.06 27.84
N THR A 50 7.68 7.12 27.82
CA THR A 50 7.96 5.71 27.52
C THR A 50 8.44 5.49 26.08
N ALA A 51 7.91 6.24 25.10
CA ALA A 51 8.40 6.20 23.72
C ALA A 51 9.83 6.77 23.58
N ARG A 52 10.22 7.74 24.42
CA ARG A 52 11.57 8.32 24.44
C ARG A 52 12.60 7.40 25.09
N ALA A 53 12.15 6.51 25.99
CA ALA A 53 12.97 5.46 26.59
C ALA A 53 13.07 4.19 25.74
N ALA A 54 12.27 4.06 24.68
CA ALA A 54 12.36 2.94 23.77
C ALA A 54 13.69 2.97 23.00
N PRO A 55 14.39 1.82 22.83
CA PRO A 55 15.58 1.75 22.00
C PRO A 55 15.24 2.26 20.60
N ARG A 56 16.18 2.96 19.95
CA ARG A 56 16.00 3.46 18.59
C ARG A 56 15.62 2.29 17.69
N ALA A 57 14.36 2.27 17.26
CA ALA A 57 13.81 1.29 16.31
C ALA A 57 14.81 1.09 15.16
N GLY A 58 15.17 -0.16 14.90
CA GLY A 58 16.12 -0.50 13.83
C GLY A 58 15.61 -0.02 12.46
N LEU A 59 16.50 0.11 11.48
CA LEU A 59 16.14 0.55 10.12
C LEU A 59 14.95 -0.24 9.53
N LEU A 60 14.87 -1.54 9.81
CA LEU A 60 13.76 -2.40 9.38
C LEU A 60 12.42 -2.04 10.03
N GLU A 61 12.42 -1.68 11.30
CA GLU A 61 11.22 -1.28 12.04
C GLU A 61 10.74 0.11 11.60
N GLN A 62 11.66 1.00 11.25
CA GLN A 62 11.33 2.27 10.60
C GLN A 62 10.73 2.05 9.21
N LEU A 63 11.31 1.15 8.40
CA LEU A 63 10.76 0.82 7.08
C LEU A 63 9.36 0.19 7.19
N TYR A 64 9.16 -0.70 8.16
CA TYR A 64 7.86 -1.31 8.46
C TYR A 64 6.81 -0.27 8.89
N ARG A 65 7.17 0.68 9.75
CA ARG A 65 6.28 1.79 10.14
C ARG A 65 6.01 2.74 8.98
N LEU A 66 7.00 3.02 8.13
CA LEU A 66 6.88 3.90 6.98
C LEU A 66 5.97 3.32 5.89
N LEU A 67 6.01 2.00 5.69
CA LEU A 67 5.14 1.30 4.75
C LEU A 67 3.68 1.23 5.23
N GLY A 68 3.40 1.48 6.52
CA GLY A 68 2.04 1.42 7.08
C GLY A 68 1.76 0.19 7.95
N GLY A 69 2.81 -0.55 8.34
CA GLY A 69 2.72 -1.69 9.24
C GLY A 69 2.19 -2.96 8.57
N TRP A 70 1.45 -3.76 9.34
CA TRP A 70 0.99 -5.10 8.94
C TRP A 70 0.19 -5.15 7.63
N PRO A 71 -0.71 -4.19 7.32
CA PRO A 71 -1.45 -4.18 6.06
C PRO A 71 -0.53 -4.10 4.84
N ALA A 72 0.57 -3.35 4.93
CA ALA A 72 1.51 -3.19 3.83
C ALA A 72 2.32 -4.46 3.56
N MET A 73 2.67 -5.21 4.61
CA MET A 73 3.34 -6.52 4.46
C MET A 73 2.43 -7.57 3.83
N ALA A 74 1.13 -7.55 4.17
CA ALA A 74 0.14 -8.40 3.51
C ALA A 74 0.05 -8.09 2.01
N GLY A 75 0.03 -6.80 1.64
CA GLY A 75 0.08 -6.37 0.25
C GLY A 75 1.38 -6.80 -0.46
N LEU A 76 2.54 -6.60 0.16
CA LEU A 76 3.84 -7.01 -0.38
C LEU A 76 3.91 -8.52 -0.62
N THR A 77 3.46 -9.31 0.36
CA THR A 77 3.43 -10.77 0.25
C THR A 77 2.51 -11.21 -0.90
N THR A 78 1.33 -10.59 -1.01
CA THR A 78 0.40 -10.86 -2.10
C THR A 78 0.99 -10.49 -3.47
N ALA A 79 1.70 -9.36 -3.55
CA ALA A 79 2.38 -8.94 -4.77
C ALA A 79 3.51 -9.91 -5.18
N VAL A 80 4.28 -10.45 -4.23
CA VAL A 80 5.28 -11.49 -4.49
C VAL A 80 4.62 -12.77 -4.99
N VAL A 81 3.55 -13.23 -4.34
CA VAL A 81 2.81 -14.44 -4.78
C VAL A 81 2.22 -14.25 -6.18
N ALA A 82 1.63 -13.08 -6.45
CA ALA A 82 1.10 -12.74 -7.77
C ALA A 82 2.22 -12.66 -8.82
N GLY A 83 3.37 -12.08 -8.48
CA GLY A 83 4.54 -12.02 -9.35
C GLY A 83 5.08 -13.39 -9.71
N VAL A 84 5.15 -14.31 -8.73
CA VAL A 84 5.52 -15.71 -8.98
C VAL A 84 4.48 -16.39 -9.87
N TRP A 85 3.20 -16.27 -9.56
CA TRP A 85 2.12 -16.87 -10.35
C TRP A 85 2.15 -16.42 -11.82
N ILE A 86 2.29 -15.12 -12.05
CA ILE A 86 2.38 -14.54 -13.39
C ILE A 86 3.69 -14.93 -14.07
N GLY A 87 4.81 -14.95 -13.33
CA GLY A 87 6.13 -15.28 -13.87
C GLY A 87 6.28 -16.75 -14.25
N THR A 88 5.59 -17.67 -13.58
CA THR A 88 5.60 -19.10 -13.92
C THR A 88 4.66 -19.45 -15.06
N ALA A 89 3.69 -18.58 -15.38
CA ALA A 89 2.84 -18.71 -16.55
C ALA A 89 3.59 -18.25 -17.81
N LEU A 90 4.71 -18.89 -18.14
CA LEU A 90 5.31 -18.74 -19.45
C LEU A 90 4.32 -19.31 -20.48
N PRO A 91 4.03 -18.60 -21.59
CA PRO A 91 3.30 -19.18 -22.70
C PRO A 91 4.03 -20.44 -23.16
N GLU A 92 3.29 -21.54 -23.36
CA GLU A 92 3.75 -22.86 -23.83
C GLU A 92 4.62 -22.80 -25.12
N GLY A 93 4.73 -21.63 -25.76
CA GLY A 93 5.55 -21.37 -26.95
C GLY A 93 7.01 -20.98 -26.71
N LEU A 94 7.46 -20.75 -25.47
CA LEU A 94 8.90 -20.52 -25.18
C LEU A 94 9.65 -21.79 -24.75
N SER A 95 8.94 -22.91 -24.55
CA SER A 95 9.56 -24.23 -24.40
C SER A 95 9.85 -24.86 -25.77
N GLY A 96 10.40 -24.07 -26.70
CA GLY A 96 11.07 -24.61 -27.87
C GLY A 96 12.29 -25.37 -27.38
N SER A 97 12.40 -26.65 -27.75
CA SER A 97 13.55 -27.53 -27.50
C SER A 97 14.86 -26.73 -27.47
N GLY A 98 15.48 -26.67 -26.29
CA GLY A 98 16.54 -25.75 -25.89
C GLY A 98 17.89 -25.91 -26.59
N GLU A 99 17.91 -26.35 -27.85
CA GLU A 99 19.13 -26.49 -28.65
C GLU A 99 19.03 -25.66 -29.93
N ALA A 100 17.92 -25.76 -30.69
CA ALA A 100 17.75 -25.02 -31.95
C ALA A 100 17.52 -23.52 -31.75
N ALA A 101 16.71 -23.13 -30.75
CA ALA A 101 16.44 -21.72 -30.46
C ALA A 101 17.67 -20.99 -29.87
N TYR A 102 18.52 -21.73 -29.14
CA TYR A 102 19.78 -21.22 -28.61
C TYR A 102 20.85 -21.12 -29.70
N LEU A 103 20.90 -22.07 -30.64
CA LEU A 103 21.81 -22.01 -31.80
C LEU A 103 21.52 -20.82 -32.72
N VAL A 104 20.24 -20.50 -32.94
CA VAL A 104 19.79 -19.38 -33.78
C VAL A 104 20.30 -18.02 -33.25
N ASP A 105 20.42 -17.87 -31.94
CA ASP A 105 20.81 -16.60 -31.31
C ASP A 105 22.34 -16.46 -31.17
N ILE A 106 23.08 -17.57 -31.01
CA ILE A 106 24.53 -17.53 -30.76
C ILE A 106 25.38 -17.73 -32.03
N THR A 107 24.93 -18.52 -33.00
CA THR A 107 25.68 -18.80 -34.25
C THR A 107 24.70 -19.04 -35.40
N PRO A 108 24.15 -17.97 -36.02
CA PRO A 108 23.20 -18.11 -37.12
C PRO A 108 23.77 -18.89 -38.32
N GLU A 109 25.10 -18.90 -38.51
CA GLU A 109 25.80 -19.63 -39.56
C GLU A 109 25.70 -21.17 -39.44
N ALA A 110 25.57 -21.71 -38.22
CA ALA A 110 25.47 -23.16 -38.01
C ALA A 110 24.12 -23.74 -38.47
N VAL A 111 23.07 -22.91 -38.51
CA VAL A 111 21.74 -23.29 -39.02
C VAL A 111 21.76 -23.45 -40.54
N PHE A 112 22.55 -22.65 -41.25
CA PHE A 112 22.69 -22.76 -42.71
C PHE A 112 23.52 -23.98 -43.12
N GLU A 113 24.47 -24.41 -42.29
CA GLU A 113 25.29 -25.61 -42.54
C GLU A 113 24.46 -26.90 -42.39
N LEU A 114 23.54 -26.95 -41.41
CA LEU A 114 22.64 -28.08 -41.21
C LEU A 114 21.51 -28.17 -42.26
N ALA A 115 21.14 -27.04 -42.88
CA ALA A 115 20.15 -26.99 -43.95
C ALA A 115 20.73 -27.27 -45.35
N GLY A 116 22.06 -27.35 -45.48
CA GLY A 116 22.77 -27.55 -46.75
C GLY A 116 23.12 -29.00 -47.08
N ASP A 117 22.84 -29.97 -46.20
CA ASP A 117 23.19 -31.39 -46.38
C ASP A 117 21.95 -32.25 -46.74
N PHE A 118 21.30 -31.90 -47.85
CA PHE A 118 20.38 -32.77 -48.61
C PHE A 118 20.56 -32.57 -50.12
#